data_AF-A0A7V4WXQ6-F1
#
_entry.id   AF-A0A7V4WXQ6-F1
#
_cell.length_a   1.000
_cell.length_b   1.000
_cell.length_c   1.000
_cell.angle_alpha   90.00
_cell.angle_beta   90.00
_cell.angle_gamma   90.00
#
_symmetry.space_group_name_H-M   'P 1'
#
loop_
_entity.id
_entity.type
_entity.pdbx_description
1 polymer ?
#
loop_
_entity_poly.entity_id
_entity_poly.type
_entity_poly.pdbx_seq_one_letter_code
_entity_poly.pdbx_strand_id
1 'polypeptide(L)'
;MIEIRSRIREEVKNFERVFEVSIGTLKTKIFVQGDRLAGNYSPEEDGRVISIYCRGFVSIASPPRREGDIQQIQIWRGNLSVCLDLESPSEDSIAKKYVDEFHNTLAVVDCYGNIYFIDFIHDSDQGKDFLPTFFEILKQEEHPLVEEWWEMFFEQQLFRTLHSEVLQFAKNLRIAGKVKRIVEEQLQSQYNSQIAALAEEIEELKQEQLRRAEIEIWGAFLAGIELSAGQAWKVNDGLLQYSKKIVVKHIKLDNKIVEAPRGKYYVKGLTIKYSPDEFIRAWAGRWYHPNISDSGLVCLGDVKNGSDGLLEHLKRIHMLPELLQTINLDSSYDGQAKNDAWDDWEQSSIDSEVFDLTITTE
;
A
#
# COMPACT_ATOMS: atom_id res chain seq x y z
N MET A 1 -23.87 37.48 14.46
CA MET A 1 -22.54 37.40 15.07
C MET A 1 -22.63 36.59 16.35
N ILE A 2 -21.75 35.61 16.48
CA ILE A 2 -21.64 34.79 17.69
C ILE A 2 -20.91 35.57 18.78
N GLU A 3 -21.48 35.54 19.98
CA GLU A 3 -20.90 36.08 21.20
C GLU A 3 -20.62 34.98 22.21
N ILE A 4 -19.49 35.10 22.91
CA ILE A 4 -19.11 34.19 23.99
C ILE A 4 -19.59 34.79 25.30
N ARG A 5 -20.64 34.22 25.89
CA ARG A 5 -21.19 34.69 27.18
C ARG A 5 -20.30 34.30 28.35
N SER A 6 -19.69 33.13 28.29
CA SER A 6 -18.76 32.65 29.31
C SER A 6 -17.90 31.53 28.76
N ARG A 7 -16.62 31.49 29.15
CA ARG A 7 -15.71 30.36 28.93
C ARG A 7 -15.37 29.68 30.26
N ILE A 8 -15.25 28.37 30.24
CA ILE A 8 -14.74 27.63 31.40
C ILE A 8 -13.23 27.87 31.49
N ARG A 9 -12.74 28.30 32.66
CA ARG A 9 -11.33 28.65 32.84
C ARG A 9 -10.38 27.48 32.61
N GLU A 10 -10.78 26.28 33.00
CA GLU A 10 -9.95 25.08 32.83
C GLU A 10 -9.76 24.73 31.35
N GLU A 11 -10.80 24.89 30.55
CA GLU A 11 -10.79 24.68 29.09
C GLU A 11 -9.85 25.65 28.39
N VAL A 12 -9.90 26.92 28.79
CA VAL A 12 -8.95 27.94 28.31
C VAL A 12 -7.52 27.56 28.69
N LYS A 13 -7.27 27.10 29.92
CA LYS A 13 -5.93 26.66 30.32
C LYS A 13 -5.45 25.44 29.54
N ASN A 14 -6.33 24.48 29.26
CA ASN A 14 -6.00 23.31 28.45
C ASN A 14 -5.60 23.73 27.04
N PHE A 15 -6.38 24.63 26.42
CA PHE A 15 -6.03 25.23 25.14
C PHE A 15 -4.66 25.95 25.20
N GLU A 16 -4.46 26.86 26.15
CA GLU A 16 -3.23 27.64 26.28
C GLU A 16 -2.01 26.75 26.58
N ARG A 17 -2.20 25.65 27.29
CA ARG A 17 -1.15 24.64 27.55
C ARG A 17 -0.75 23.90 26.28
N VAL A 18 -1.74 23.48 25.46
CA VAL A 18 -1.50 22.76 24.20
C VAL A 18 -0.83 23.69 23.19
N PHE A 19 -1.46 24.83 22.92
CA PHE A 19 -1.08 25.73 21.83
C PHE A 19 0.02 26.74 22.18
N GLU A 20 0.34 26.87 23.47
CA GLU A 20 1.28 27.87 24.01
C GLU A 20 0.99 29.31 23.55
N VAL A 21 -0.27 29.60 23.24
CA VAL A 21 -0.77 30.95 22.92
C VAL A 21 -2.12 31.19 23.59
N SER A 22 -2.42 32.46 23.89
CA SER A 22 -3.70 32.80 24.51
C SER A 22 -4.82 32.84 23.48
N ILE A 23 -5.91 32.10 23.72
CA ILE A 23 -7.04 32.03 22.79
C ILE A 23 -7.66 33.40 22.51
N GLY A 24 -7.62 34.32 23.48
CA GLY A 24 -8.16 35.67 23.35
C GLY A 24 -7.31 36.62 22.51
N THR A 25 -6.09 36.22 22.15
CA THR A 25 -5.18 37.02 21.31
C THR A 25 -5.26 36.67 19.82
N LEU A 26 -5.93 35.57 19.48
CA LEU A 26 -6.19 35.16 18.10
C LEU A 26 -7.37 35.98 17.53
N LYS A 27 -7.22 36.45 16.30
CA LYS A 27 -8.29 37.05 15.47
C LYS A 27 -9.25 35.98 15.00
N THR A 28 -8.73 34.79 14.68
CA THR A 28 -9.56 33.63 14.35
C THR A 28 -10.47 33.27 15.52
N LYS A 29 -11.78 33.10 15.27
CA LYS A 29 -12.72 32.64 16.29
C LYS A 29 -12.52 31.14 16.54
N ILE A 30 -12.04 30.83 17.74
CA ILE A 30 -11.91 29.46 18.23
C ILE A 30 -12.84 29.26 19.42
N PHE A 31 -13.72 28.25 19.30
CA PHE A 31 -14.60 27.80 20.37
C PHE A 31 -14.10 26.46 20.91
N VAL A 32 -14.03 26.35 22.22
CA VAL A 32 -13.58 25.13 22.91
C VAL A 32 -14.74 24.52 23.70
N GLN A 33 -14.52 23.31 24.20
CA GLN A 33 -15.46 22.66 25.11
C GLN A 33 -15.88 23.61 26.25
N GLY A 34 -17.15 23.55 26.62
CA GLY A 34 -17.69 24.36 27.72
C GLY A 34 -17.97 25.83 27.41
N ASP A 35 -17.62 26.33 26.21
CA ASP A 35 -17.99 27.69 25.81
C ASP A 35 -19.51 27.85 25.71
N ARG A 36 -20.05 28.85 26.42
CA ARG A 36 -21.47 29.22 26.33
C ARG A 36 -21.61 30.33 25.29
N LEU A 37 -22.14 29.95 24.14
CA LEU A 37 -22.31 30.85 23.00
C LEU A 37 -23.74 31.40 22.94
N ALA A 38 -23.88 32.57 22.33
CA ALA A 38 -25.16 33.19 22.03
C ALA A 38 -25.15 33.90 20.68
N GLY A 39 -26.33 34.16 20.14
CA GLY A 39 -26.52 34.71 18.81
C GLY A 39 -26.68 33.60 17.75
N ASN A 40 -26.65 34.02 16.50
CA ASN A 40 -26.70 33.13 15.33
C ASN A 40 -25.39 33.27 14.55
N TYR A 41 -24.90 32.14 14.05
CA TYR A 41 -23.77 32.11 13.12
C TYR A 41 -24.14 32.79 11.79
N SER A 42 -23.26 33.68 11.30
CA SER A 42 -23.30 34.21 9.94
C SER A 42 -21.90 34.08 9.32
N PRO A 43 -21.73 33.40 8.17
CA PRO A 43 -20.45 33.32 7.47
C PRO A 43 -19.82 34.69 7.19
N GLU A 44 -20.64 35.70 6.91
CA GLU A 44 -20.20 37.05 6.59
C GLU A 44 -19.64 37.80 7.80
N GLU A 45 -20.25 37.61 8.99
CA GLU A 45 -19.87 38.32 10.21
C GLU A 45 -18.87 37.54 11.07
N ASP A 46 -18.99 36.22 11.10
CA ASP A 46 -18.20 35.34 11.95
C ASP A 46 -16.99 34.75 11.22
N GLY A 47 -17.01 34.72 9.88
CA GLY A 47 -15.98 34.10 9.06
C GLY A 47 -15.90 32.59 9.31
N ARG A 48 -14.77 32.00 8.92
CA ARG A 48 -14.49 30.58 9.19
C ARG A 48 -14.09 30.40 10.65
N VAL A 49 -14.78 29.50 11.33
CA VAL A 49 -14.63 29.22 12.76
C VAL A 49 -13.97 27.86 12.95
N ILE A 50 -13.21 27.75 14.05
CA ILE A 50 -12.70 26.46 14.55
C ILE A 50 -13.44 26.09 15.83
N SER A 51 -13.98 24.88 15.87
CA SER A 51 -14.64 24.29 17.04
C SER A 51 -13.82 23.10 17.52
N ILE A 52 -13.34 23.13 18.76
CA ILE A 52 -12.68 22.00 19.42
C ILE A 52 -13.68 21.47 20.44
N TYR A 53 -14.42 20.43 20.05
CA TYR A 53 -15.46 19.80 20.87
C TYR A 53 -16.47 20.78 21.52
N CYS A 54 -16.85 21.84 20.80
CA CYS A 54 -17.79 22.84 21.31
C CYS A 54 -19.24 22.53 20.91
N ARG A 55 -19.98 21.83 21.77
CA ARG A 55 -21.43 21.58 21.57
C ARG A 55 -22.24 22.87 21.38
N GLY A 56 -21.86 23.95 22.05
CA GLY A 56 -22.51 25.26 21.91
C GLY A 56 -22.49 25.77 20.47
N PHE A 57 -21.38 25.57 19.75
CA PHE A 57 -21.25 26.00 18.37
C PHE A 57 -22.14 25.19 17.43
N VAL A 58 -22.15 23.87 17.57
CA VAL A 58 -23.04 22.97 16.80
C VAL A 58 -24.50 23.39 16.93
N SER A 59 -24.92 23.88 18.10
CA SER A 59 -26.32 24.27 18.33
C SER A 59 -26.73 25.59 17.68
N ILE A 60 -25.79 26.48 17.37
CA ILE A 60 -26.07 27.83 16.81
C ILE A 60 -25.61 27.99 15.36
N ALA A 61 -24.70 27.12 14.91
CA ALA A 61 -24.35 26.97 13.51
C ALA A 61 -25.27 25.90 12.91
N SER A 62 -26.25 26.34 12.12
CA SER A 62 -27.11 25.47 11.33
C SER A 62 -26.82 25.66 9.84
N PRO A 63 -25.71 25.07 9.34
CA PRO A 63 -25.41 25.12 7.92
C PRO A 63 -26.54 24.50 7.08
N PRO A 64 -26.78 25.01 5.86
CA PRO A 64 -27.78 24.45 4.98
C PRO A 64 -27.41 23.03 4.62
N ARG A 65 -28.44 22.22 4.36
CA ARG A 65 -28.27 20.89 3.79
C ARG A 65 -27.57 21.01 2.44
N ARG A 66 -26.58 20.16 2.25
CA ARG A 66 -25.86 19.96 1.01
C ARG A 66 -26.26 18.61 0.43
N GLU A 67 -26.64 18.63 -0.84
CA GLU A 67 -26.74 17.40 -1.63
C GLU A 67 -25.34 17.08 -2.20
N GLY A 68 -24.82 15.90 -1.91
CA GLY A 68 -23.54 15.42 -2.43
C GLY A 68 -22.78 14.54 -1.46
N ASP A 69 -21.82 13.80 -2.00
CA ASP A 69 -21.00 12.92 -1.20
C ASP A 69 -20.07 13.72 -0.27
N ILE A 70 -19.85 13.15 0.92
CA ILE A 70 -18.87 13.64 1.88
C ILE A 70 -17.48 13.24 1.38
N GLN A 71 -16.63 14.21 1.10
CA GLN A 71 -15.25 13.93 0.72
C GLN A 71 -14.49 13.40 1.93
N GLN A 72 -13.93 12.20 1.84
CA GLN A 72 -13.03 11.67 2.87
C GLN A 72 -11.58 11.93 2.48
N ILE A 73 -10.82 12.51 3.41
CA ILE A 73 -9.40 12.80 3.25
C ILE A 73 -8.64 12.01 4.32
N GLN A 74 -7.76 11.12 3.89
CA GLN A 74 -6.88 10.39 4.80
C GLN A 74 -5.74 11.30 5.26
N ILE A 75 -5.51 11.33 6.57
CA ILE A 75 -4.35 11.96 7.20
C ILE A 75 -3.70 10.93 8.10
N TRP A 76 -2.37 10.82 7.99
CA TRP A 76 -1.61 9.97 8.89
C TRP A 76 -1.58 10.60 10.27
N ARG A 77 -2.19 9.91 11.24
CA ARG A 77 -2.22 10.35 12.64
C ARG A 77 -0.98 9.89 13.38
N GLY A 78 -0.49 8.68 13.09
CA GLY A 78 0.57 8.04 13.88
C GLY A 78 0.05 7.55 15.24
N ASN A 79 0.97 7.13 16.12
CA ASN A 79 0.63 6.57 17.45
C ASN A 79 0.28 7.67 18.47
N LEU A 80 -0.79 8.42 18.22
CA LEU A 80 -1.26 9.47 19.11
C LEU A 80 -2.35 8.94 20.06
N SER A 81 -2.12 8.97 21.37
CA SER A 81 -3.22 8.94 22.33
C SER A 81 -3.94 10.28 22.25
N VAL A 82 -5.17 10.32 21.75
CA VAL A 82 -6.04 11.51 21.84
C VAL A 82 -7.49 11.06 22.00
N CYS A 83 -8.27 11.86 22.71
CA CYS A 83 -9.72 11.69 22.76
C CYS A 83 -10.30 11.90 21.35
N LEU A 84 -11.08 10.92 20.89
CA LEU A 84 -11.72 10.94 19.57
C LEU A 84 -13.14 11.50 19.60
N ASP A 85 -13.57 12.02 20.75
CA ASP A 85 -14.90 12.61 20.90
C ASP A 85 -15.01 13.86 20.02
N LEU A 86 -16.07 13.92 19.21
CA LEU A 86 -16.31 14.99 18.25
C LEU A 86 -17.76 15.48 18.36
N GLU A 87 -17.94 16.79 18.51
CA GLU A 87 -19.21 17.47 18.34
C GLU A 87 -19.25 18.04 16.91
N SER A 88 -19.90 17.33 16.00
CA SER A 88 -20.02 17.68 14.58
C SER A 88 -21.40 18.22 14.23
N PRO A 89 -21.54 19.03 13.16
CA PRO A 89 -22.85 19.40 12.64
C PRO A 89 -23.56 18.18 12.01
N SER A 90 -24.79 18.36 11.56
CA SER A 90 -25.58 17.30 10.94
C SER A 90 -24.87 16.74 9.70
N GLU A 91 -24.96 15.43 9.46
CA GLU A 91 -24.20 14.79 8.36
C GLU A 91 -24.51 15.39 6.98
N ASP A 92 -25.75 15.83 6.77
CA ASP A 92 -26.22 16.49 5.56
C ASP A 92 -25.64 17.91 5.37
N SER A 93 -24.88 18.44 6.32
CA SER A 93 -24.20 19.73 6.21
C SER A 93 -22.68 19.60 6.06
N ILE A 94 -22.14 18.38 6.17
CA ILE A 94 -20.70 18.11 6.11
C ILE A 94 -20.24 18.10 4.65
N ALA A 95 -19.19 18.87 4.35
CA ALA A 95 -18.51 18.86 3.07
C ALA A 95 -17.36 17.84 3.04
N LYS A 96 -16.56 17.77 4.12
CA LYS A 96 -15.36 16.93 4.21
C LYS A 96 -15.22 16.26 5.57
N LYS A 97 -14.67 15.05 5.59
CA LYS A 97 -14.23 14.32 6.79
C LYS A 97 -12.73 14.03 6.67
N TYR A 98 -11.96 14.45 7.67
CA TYR A 98 -10.57 14.07 7.84
C TYR A 98 -10.50 12.83 8.72
N VAL A 99 -9.95 11.74 8.18
CA VAL A 99 -9.91 10.44 8.85
C VAL A 99 -8.50 9.91 8.98
N ASP A 100 -8.22 9.19 10.07
CA ASP A 100 -6.94 8.51 10.27
C ASP A 100 -6.82 7.20 9.46
N GLU A 101 -5.66 6.56 9.56
CA GLU A 101 -5.38 5.25 8.95
C GLU A 101 -6.33 4.11 9.40
N PHE A 102 -7.08 4.31 10.48
CA PHE A 102 -8.09 3.38 11.01
C PHE A 102 -9.53 3.85 10.74
N HIS A 103 -9.71 4.85 9.88
CA HIS A 103 -11.00 5.48 9.57
C HIS A 103 -11.69 6.21 10.75
N ASN A 104 -10.96 6.54 11.82
CA ASN A 104 -11.50 7.41 12.86
C ASN A 104 -11.57 8.85 12.35
N THR A 105 -12.66 9.56 12.63
CA THR A 105 -12.79 10.97 12.24
C THR A 105 -12.01 11.86 13.20
N LEU A 106 -11.09 12.66 12.66
CA LEU A 106 -10.24 13.60 13.41
C LEU A 106 -10.77 15.03 13.32
N ALA A 107 -11.35 15.39 12.18
CA ALA A 107 -12.03 16.65 11.98
C ALA A 107 -13.09 16.56 10.88
N VAL A 108 -14.06 17.47 10.91
CA VAL A 108 -15.04 17.65 9.83
C VAL A 108 -15.11 19.11 9.40
N VAL A 109 -15.37 19.31 8.12
CA VAL A 109 -15.58 20.64 7.54
C VAL A 109 -17.01 20.75 7.05
N ASP A 110 -17.74 21.76 7.51
CA ASP A 110 -19.10 22.03 7.05
C ASP A 110 -19.13 22.75 5.69
N CYS A 111 -20.32 22.97 5.15
CA CYS A 111 -20.50 23.69 3.89
C CYS A 111 -20.15 25.19 3.94
N TYR A 112 -19.96 25.76 5.13
CA TYR A 112 -19.47 27.12 5.31
C TYR A 112 -17.94 27.19 5.50
N GLY A 113 -17.25 26.05 5.52
CA GLY A 113 -15.81 25.97 5.72
C GLY A 113 -15.38 26.10 7.19
N ASN A 114 -16.31 25.96 8.13
CA ASN A 114 -15.98 25.82 9.55
C ASN A 114 -15.40 24.44 9.82
N ILE A 115 -14.44 24.37 10.74
CA ILE A 115 -13.69 23.15 11.02
C ILE A 115 -13.97 22.71 12.46
N TYR A 116 -14.45 21.48 12.61
CA TYR A 116 -14.78 20.87 13.90
C TYR A 116 -13.76 19.77 14.17
N PHE A 117 -13.00 19.91 15.25
CA PHE A 117 -11.99 18.96 15.69
C PHE A 117 -12.46 18.15 16.88
N ILE A 118 -11.88 16.94 16.97
CA ILE A 118 -11.96 16.09 18.16
C ILE A 118 -11.46 16.81 19.42
N ASP A 119 -11.77 16.25 20.60
CA ASP A 119 -11.37 16.78 21.89
C ASP A 119 -9.90 16.48 22.28
N PHE A 120 -8.95 16.91 21.44
CA PHE A 120 -7.54 16.60 21.69
C PHE A 120 -6.91 17.42 22.83
N ILE A 121 -7.52 18.52 23.27
CA ILE A 121 -6.94 19.41 24.30
C ILE A 121 -6.99 18.81 25.73
N HIS A 122 -7.78 17.76 25.93
CA HIS A 122 -7.94 17.02 27.19
C HIS A 122 -7.09 15.77 27.31
N ASP A 123 -6.29 15.45 26.30
CA ASP A 123 -5.50 14.22 26.33
C ASP A 123 -4.46 14.20 27.48
N SER A 124 -4.17 12.99 27.98
CA SER A 124 -3.28 12.75 29.11
C SER A 124 -1.84 13.20 28.86
N ASP A 125 -1.39 13.19 27.59
CA ASP A 125 -0.06 13.66 27.17
C ASP A 125 -0.09 15.11 26.67
N GLN A 126 -1.08 15.88 27.16
CA GLN A 126 -1.25 17.32 26.95
C GLN A 126 -1.67 17.72 25.53
N GLY A 127 -2.12 16.79 24.68
CA GLY A 127 -2.70 17.06 23.36
C GLY A 127 -1.75 17.68 22.33
N LYS A 128 -0.49 17.95 22.69
CA LYS A 128 0.50 18.62 21.83
C LYS A 128 0.87 17.76 20.63
N ASP A 129 0.85 16.45 20.80
CA ASP A 129 1.21 15.52 19.73
C ASP A 129 0.18 15.51 18.59
N PHE A 130 -1.01 16.08 18.81
CA PHE A 130 -2.01 16.31 17.74
C PHE A 130 -1.78 17.60 16.95
N LEU A 131 -0.94 18.53 17.44
CA LEU A 131 -0.70 19.80 16.74
C LEU A 131 -0.21 19.62 15.30
N PRO A 132 0.70 18.67 14.96
CA PRO A 132 1.08 18.43 13.57
C PRO A 132 -0.13 18.08 12.69
N THR A 133 -1.01 17.19 13.15
CA THR A 133 -2.24 16.79 12.46
C THR A 133 -3.22 17.96 12.35
N PHE A 134 -3.39 18.73 13.42
CA PHE A 134 -4.22 19.94 13.45
C PHE A 134 -3.75 20.96 12.40
N PHE A 135 -2.46 21.29 12.36
CA PHE A 135 -1.93 22.26 11.41
C PHE A 135 -1.89 21.74 9.97
N GLU A 136 -1.72 20.44 9.76
CA GLU A 136 -1.84 19.83 8.43
C GLU A 136 -3.26 19.99 7.88
N ILE A 137 -4.29 19.71 8.69
CA ILE A 137 -5.69 19.94 8.31
C ILE A 137 -5.92 21.41 7.96
N LEU A 138 -5.46 22.33 8.82
CA LEU A 138 -5.60 23.76 8.57
C LEU A 138 -4.88 24.22 7.29
N LYS A 139 -3.73 23.64 6.98
CA LYS A 139 -2.96 23.95 5.76
C LYS A 139 -3.69 23.47 4.51
N GLN A 140 -4.23 22.25 4.52
CA GLN A 140 -5.04 21.73 3.41
C GLN A 140 -6.33 22.52 3.20
N GLU A 141 -6.88 23.08 4.27
CA GLU A 141 -8.04 23.95 4.24
C GLU A 141 -7.70 25.43 4.01
N GLU A 142 -6.44 25.76 3.73
CA GLU A 142 -5.94 27.13 3.52
C GLU A 142 -6.39 28.10 4.61
N HIS A 143 -6.44 27.63 5.85
CA HIS A 143 -6.99 28.38 6.97
C HIS A 143 -5.99 29.42 7.49
N PRO A 144 -6.40 30.69 7.69
CA PRO A 144 -5.48 31.78 8.08
C PRO A 144 -4.79 31.58 9.43
N LEU A 145 -5.36 30.73 10.29
CA LEU A 145 -4.80 30.40 11.60
C LEU A 145 -3.37 29.83 11.51
N VAL A 146 -2.98 29.16 10.43
CA VAL A 146 -1.62 28.59 10.29
C VAL A 146 -0.55 29.69 10.39
N GLU A 147 -0.77 30.80 9.67
CA GLU A 147 0.16 31.94 9.70
C GLU A 147 0.04 32.73 11.02
N GLU A 148 -1.20 32.98 11.45
CA GLU A 148 -1.48 33.73 12.67
C GLU A 148 -0.88 33.07 13.92
N TRP A 149 -1.03 31.75 14.05
CA TRP A 149 -0.50 31.02 15.20
C TRP A 149 1.03 31.08 15.23
N TRP A 150 1.69 30.93 14.09
CA TRP A 150 3.16 30.98 14.03
C TRP A 150 3.70 32.34 14.50
N GLU A 151 3.14 33.43 13.98
CA GLU A 151 3.55 34.78 14.38
C GLU A 151 3.36 34.97 15.88
N MET A 152 2.22 34.56 16.42
CA MET A 152 1.91 34.71 17.83
C MET A 152 2.75 33.83 18.74
N PHE A 153 2.93 32.55 18.39
CA PHE A 153 3.79 31.64 19.14
C PHE A 153 5.21 32.19 19.23
N PHE A 154 5.77 32.61 18.09
CA PHE A 154 7.10 33.21 18.04
C PHE A 154 7.21 34.46 18.91
N GLU A 155 6.22 35.36 18.84
CA GLU A 155 6.16 36.54 19.71
C GLU A 155 6.10 36.17 21.19
N GLN A 156 5.30 35.18 21.58
CA GLN A 156 5.21 34.76 22.98
C GLN A 156 6.52 34.17 23.50
N GLN A 157 7.23 33.39 22.68
CA GLN A 157 8.56 32.89 23.06
C GLN A 157 9.58 34.05 23.18
N LEU A 158 9.51 35.05 22.31
CA LEU A 158 10.32 36.26 22.44
C LEU A 158 9.97 37.07 23.69
N PHE A 159 8.68 37.23 24.02
CA PHE A 159 8.21 37.94 25.21
C PHE A 159 8.72 37.32 26.52
N ARG A 160 8.92 35.99 26.55
CA ARG A 160 9.54 35.32 27.71
C ARG A 160 10.99 35.74 27.93
N THR A 161 11.64 36.31 26.92
CA THR A 161 13.09 36.54 26.89
C THR A 161 13.47 38.02 26.74
N LEU A 162 12.61 38.84 26.12
CA LEU A 162 12.91 40.21 25.71
C LEU A 162 11.98 41.23 26.36
N HIS A 163 12.50 42.44 26.59
CA HIS A 163 11.68 43.59 27.01
C HIS A 163 10.66 43.99 25.93
N SER A 164 9.50 44.51 26.38
CA SER A 164 8.34 44.86 25.53
C SER A 164 8.66 45.80 24.37
N GLU A 165 9.58 46.75 24.56
CA GLU A 165 10.02 47.71 23.54
C GLU A 165 10.75 47.02 22.38
N VAL A 166 11.61 46.05 22.69
CA VAL A 166 12.35 45.24 21.70
C VAL A 166 11.37 44.38 20.90
N LEU A 167 10.33 43.87 21.56
CA LEU A 167 9.33 43.07 20.89
C LEU A 167 8.44 43.91 19.97
N GLN A 168 8.05 45.12 20.37
CA GLN A 168 7.33 46.04 19.48
C GLN A 168 8.16 46.39 18.24
N PHE A 169 9.47 46.56 18.41
CA PHE A 169 10.39 46.74 17.29
C PHE A 169 10.44 45.50 16.38
N ALA A 170 10.51 44.29 16.95
CA ALA A 170 10.50 43.03 16.20
C ALA A 170 9.20 42.84 15.38
N LYS A 171 8.05 43.20 15.96
CA LYS A 171 6.73 43.22 15.29
C LYS A 171 6.74 44.12 14.06
N ASN A 172 7.18 45.37 14.24
CA ASN A 172 7.24 46.35 13.17
C ASN A 172 8.13 45.88 12.00
N LEU A 173 9.18 45.10 12.29
CA LEU A 173 10.08 44.54 11.29
C LEU A 173 9.63 43.21 10.68
N ARG A 174 8.49 42.65 11.12
CA ARG A 174 7.96 41.33 10.71
C ARG A 174 9.02 40.23 10.82
N ILE A 175 9.75 40.20 11.93
CA ILE A 175 10.85 39.25 12.14
C ILE A 175 10.33 37.79 12.12
N ALA A 176 9.17 37.52 12.72
CA ALA A 176 8.58 36.19 12.78
C ALA A 176 8.42 35.54 11.38
N GLY A 177 7.87 36.28 10.42
CA GLY A 177 7.70 35.80 9.05
C GLY A 177 9.04 35.59 8.31
N LYS A 178 10.04 36.44 8.56
CA LYS A 178 11.39 36.25 7.98
C LYS A 178 12.07 35.01 8.53
N VAL A 179 11.96 34.77 9.84
CA VAL A 179 12.51 33.58 10.49
C VAL A 179 11.82 32.32 9.97
N LYS A 180 10.48 32.34 9.87
CA LYS A 180 9.71 31.23 9.29
C LYS A 180 10.27 30.81 7.94
N ARG A 181 10.38 31.75 7.02
CA ARG A 181 10.85 31.49 5.66
C ARG A 181 12.25 30.89 5.62
N ILE A 182 13.18 31.40 6.44
CA ILE A 182 14.54 30.86 6.52
C ILE A 182 14.51 29.41 7.03
N VAL A 183 13.72 29.13 8.06
CA VAL A 183 13.57 27.77 8.61
C VAL A 183 12.97 26.83 7.57
N GLU A 184 11.92 27.24 6.87
CA GLU A 184 11.28 26.46 5.81
C GLU A 184 12.24 26.18 4.66
N GLU A 185 12.97 27.18 4.18
CA GLU A 185 13.98 27.04 3.12
C GLU A 185 15.09 26.04 3.52
N GLN A 186 15.59 26.12 4.77
CA GLN A 186 16.61 25.22 5.27
C GLN A 186 16.10 23.79 5.43
N LEU A 187 14.91 23.60 6.01
CA LEU A 187 14.29 22.28 6.16
C LEU A 187 14.03 21.65 4.79
N GLN A 188 13.49 22.41 3.83
CA GLN A 188 13.28 21.92 2.48
C GLN A 188 14.58 21.48 1.82
N SER A 189 15.66 22.24 2.00
CA SER A 189 16.99 21.87 1.49
C SER A 189 17.51 20.57 2.11
N GLN A 190 17.30 20.35 3.41
CA GLN A 190 17.68 19.12 4.09
C GLN A 190 16.86 17.92 3.60
N TYR A 191 15.53 18.06 3.50
CA TYR A 191 14.67 17.00 2.99
C TYR A 191 15.01 16.62 1.55
N ASN A 192 15.25 17.60 0.68
CA ASN A 192 15.65 17.32 -0.70
C ASN A 192 16.95 16.50 -0.75
N SER A 193 17.90 16.79 0.14
CA SER A 193 19.17 16.05 0.24
C SER A 193 18.96 14.61 0.72
N GLN A 194 18.08 14.41 1.72
CA GLN A 194 17.74 13.07 2.22
C GLN A 194 17.00 12.24 1.18
N ILE A 195 16.03 12.83 0.47
CA ILE A 195 15.29 12.17 -0.61
C ILE A 195 16.26 11.72 -1.71
N ALA A 196 17.22 12.57 -2.09
CA ALA A 196 18.23 12.22 -3.08
C ALA A 196 19.11 11.03 -2.64
N ALA A 197 19.58 11.03 -1.39
CA ALA A 197 20.38 9.94 -0.84
C ALA A 197 19.61 8.61 -0.78
N LEU A 198 18.35 8.63 -0.32
CA LEU A 198 17.51 7.44 -0.28
C LEU A 198 17.19 6.90 -1.68
N ALA A 199 16.99 7.79 -2.66
CA ALA A 199 16.76 7.38 -4.04
C ALA A 199 17.99 6.67 -4.64
N GLU A 200 19.20 7.15 -4.33
CA GLU A 200 20.46 6.50 -4.73
C GLU A 200 20.61 5.11 -4.09
N GLU A 201 20.35 4.99 -2.78
CA GLU A 201 20.39 3.71 -2.06
C GLU A 201 19.40 2.68 -2.64
N ILE A 202 18.18 3.11 -2.97
CA ILE A 202 17.18 2.24 -3.62
C ILE A 202 17.69 1.73 -4.96
N GLU A 203 18.36 2.57 -5.75
CA GLU A 203 18.88 2.17 -7.05
C GLU A 203 20.05 1.18 -6.90
N GLU A 204 20.96 1.40 -5.96
CA GLU A 204 22.04 0.45 -5.64
C GLU A 204 21.48 -0.93 -5.23
N LEU A 205 20.45 -0.94 -4.38
CA LEU A 205 19.80 -2.18 -3.94
C LEU A 205 19.16 -2.94 -5.11
N LYS A 206 18.55 -2.25 -6.08
CA LYS A 206 18.02 -2.88 -7.30
C LYS A 206 19.13 -3.51 -8.14
N GLN A 207 20.24 -2.78 -8.35
CA GLN A 207 21.38 -3.30 -9.12
C GLN A 207 22.00 -4.53 -8.45
N GLU A 208 22.13 -4.53 -7.12
CA GLU A 208 22.63 -5.69 -6.39
C GLU A 208 21.67 -6.89 -6.46
N GLN A 209 20.35 -6.67 -6.40
CA GLN A 209 19.38 -7.74 -6.62
C GLN A 209 19.50 -8.36 -8.01
N LEU A 210 19.64 -7.53 -9.06
CA LEU A 210 19.84 -8.01 -10.43
C LEU A 210 21.11 -8.86 -10.55
N ARG A 211 22.22 -8.41 -9.94
CA ARG A 211 23.49 -9.14 -9.93
C ARG A 211 23.39 -10.49 -9.22
N ARG A 212 22.69 -10.55 -8.08
CA ARG A 212 22.46 -11.81 -7.35
C ARG A 212 21.62 -12.79 -8.17
N ALA A 213 20.55 -12.30 -8.79
CA ALA A 213 19.74 -13.11 -9.68
C ALA A 213 20.60 -13.69 -10.83
N GLU A 214 21.47 -12.87 -11.43
CA GLU A 214 22.39 -13.33 -12.49
C GLU A 214 23.32 -14.46 -12.03
N ILE A 215 23.92 -14.34 -10.83
CA ILE A 215 24.78 -15.37 -10.25
C ILE A 215 24.01 -16.67 -10.00
N GLU A 216 22.79 -16.58 -9.46
CA GLU A 216 21.93 -17.75 -9.21
C GLU A 216 21.52 -18.46 -10.51
N ILE A 217 21.24 -17.71 -11.57
CA ILE A 217 20.94 -18.24 -12.90
C ILE A 217 22.14 -19.03 -13.43
N TRP A 218 23.34 -18.43 -13.40
CA TRP A 218 24.56 -19.12 -13.85
C TRP A 218 24.85 -20.37 -13.02
N GLY A 219 24.62 -20.32 -11.71
CA GLY A 219 24.74 -21.49 -10.82
C GLY A 219 23.78 -22.63 -11.21
N ALA A 220 22.51 -22.31 -11.47
CA ALA A 220 21.53 -23.29 -11.92
C ALA A 220 21.83 -23.82 -13.34
N PHE A 221 22.37 -22.97 -14.20
CA PHE A 221 22.79 -23.31 -15.56
C PHE A 221 23.93 -24.32 -15.58
N LEU A 222 24.94 -24.12 -14.72
CA LEU A 222 26.05 -25.06 -14.54
C LEU A 222 25.58 -26.38 -13.91
N ALA A 223 24.69 -26.33 -12.93
CA ALA A 223 24.11 -27.54 -12.33
C ALA A 223 23.31 -28.38 -13.34
N GLY A 224 22.55 -27.75 -14.25
CA GLY A 224 21.85 -28.43 -15.34
C GLY A 224 22.79 -29.13 -16.33
N ILE A 225 23.99 -28.55 -16.56
CA ILE A 225 25.04 -29.16 -17.39
C ILE A 225 25.66 -30.37 -16.67
N GLU A 226 25.98 -30.27 -15.38
CA GLU A 226 26.57 -31.38 -14.61
C GLU A 226 25.62 -32.59 -14.47
N LEU A 227 24.31 -32.35 -14.30
CA LEU A 227 23.29 -33.40 -14.29
C LEU A 227 23.09 -34.06 -15.67
N SER A 228 23.56 -33.43 -16.75
CA SER A 228 23.40 -33.90 -18.13
C SER A 228 24.46 -34.91 -18.60
N ALA A 229 25.07 -35.66 -17.69
CA ALA A 229 26.03 -36.75 -17.95
C ALA A 229 25.52 -37.90 -18.87
N GLY A 230 24.48 -37.68 -19.68
CA GLY A 230 24.01 -38.51 -20.78
C GLY A 230 23.50 -37.71 -22.00
N GLN A 231 24.32 -36.82 -22.60
CA GLN A 231 24.27 -36.28 -23.99
C GLN A 231 22.94 -35.71 -24.56
N ALA A 232 21.84 -35.67 -23.82
CA ALA A 232 20.54 -35.32 -24.36
C ALA A 232 20.21 -33.83 -24.24
N TRP A 233 20.80 -33.12 -23.28
CA TRP A 233 20.61 -31.68 -23.09
C TRP A 233 21.74 -30.88 -23.73
N LYS A 234 21.40 -29.74 -24.35
CA LYS A 234 22.35 -28.79 -24.93
C LYS A 234 21.96 -27.37 -24.57
N VAL A 235 22.97 -26.53 -24.39
CA VAL A 235 22.80 -25.10 -24.22
C VAL A 235 22.93 -24.41 -25.59
N ASN A 236 21.98 -23.54 -25.92
CA ASN A 236 22.07 -22.66 -27.10
C ASN A 236 21.39 -21.32 -26.82
N ASP A 237 22.10 -20.20 -27.01
CA ASP A 237 21.59 -18.82 -26.85
C ASP A 237 20.78 -18.56 -25.56
N GLY A 238 21.28 -19.02 -24.40
CA GLY A 238 20.60 -18.84 -23.11
C GLY A 238 19.39 -19.75 -22.89
N LEU A 239 19.21 -20.76 -23.73
CA LEU A 239 18.14 -21.75 -23.65
C LEU A 239 18.70 -23.16 -23.38
N LEU A 240 17.97 -23.93 -22.58
CA LEU A 240 18.25 -25.35 -22.37
C LEU A 240 17.39 -26.19 -23.33
N GLN A 241 18.02 -26.95 -24.21
CA GLN A 241 17.37 -27.71 -25.28
C GLN A 241 17.55 -29.22 -25.09
N TYR A 242 16.45 -29.97 -25.08
CA TYR A 242 16.45 -31.42 -25.08
C TYR A 242 16.43 -31.95 -26.52
N SER A 243 17.48 -32.68 -26.89
CA SER A 243 17.71 -33.15 -28.26
C SER A 243 16.97 -34.46 -28.61
N LYS A 244 16.52 -35.23 -27.60
CA LYS A 244 15.82 -36.51 -27.83
C LYS A 244 14.31 -36.31 -27.97
N LYS A 245 13.68 -37.20 -28.74
CA LYS A 245 12.21 -37.31 -28.79
C LYS A 245 11.73 -37.97 -27.49
N ILE A 246 10.77 -37.34 -26.82
CA ILE A 246 10.07 -37.92 -25.68
C ILE A 246 8.88 -38.67 -26.24
N VAL A 247 8.78 -39.96 -25.91
CA VAL A 247 7.65 -40.83 -26.29
C VAL A 247 6.85 -41.09 -25.03
N VAL A 248 5.56 -40.82 -25.10
CA VAL A 248 4.65 -41.07 -23.99
C VAL A 248 4.47 -42.57 -23.81
N LYS A 249 4.50 -43.00 -22.55
CA LYS A 249 4.29 -44.38 -22.12
C LYS A 249 2.97 -44.56 -21.39
N HIS A 250 2.48 -43.52 -20.70
CA HIS A 250 1.31 -43.65 -19.83
C HIS A 250 0.35 -42.46 -19.93
N ILE A 251 -0.90 -42.69 -19.51
CA ILE A 251 -1.93 -41.67 -19.36
C ILE A 251 -2.47 -41.75 -17.92
N LYS A 252 -2.49 -40.61 -17.22
CA LYS A 252 -2.96 -40.45 -15.84
C LYS A 252 -4.26 -39.62 -15.82
N LEU A 253 -5.24 -40.08 -15.06
CA LEU A 253 -6.46 -39.34 -14.68
C LEU A 253 -6.91 -39.83 -13.30
N ASP A 254 -7.26 -38.91 -12.38
CA ASP A 254 -7.74 -39.23 -11.02
C ASP A 254 -6.88 -40.28 -10.28
N ASN A 255 -5.55 -40.08 -10.30
CA ASN A 255 -4.53 -40.98 -9.73
C ASN A 255 -4.46 -42.41 -10.32
N LYS A 256 -5.18 -42.70 -11.41
CA LYS A 256 -5.07 -43.96 -12.14
C LYS A 256 -4.20 -43.79 -13.37
N ILE A 257 -3.30 -44.75 -13.59
CA ILE A 257 -2.36 -44.75 -14.71
C ILE A 257 -2.62 -45.95 -15.61
N VAL A 258 -2.78 -45.70 -16.91
CA VAL A 258 -2.92 -46.74 -17.95
C VAL A 258 -1.80 -46.60 -18.99
N GLU A 259 -1.52 -47.66 -19.75
CA GLU A 259 -0.57 -47.59 -20.86
C GLU A 259 -1.10 -46.71 -22.01
N ALA A 260 -0.24 -45.87 -22.55
CA ALA A 260 -0.56 -45.07 -23.73
C ALA A 260 -0.34 -45.89 -25.02
N PRO A 261 -1.18 -45.69 -26.07
CA PRO A 261 -0.93 -46.29 -27.37
C PRO A 261 0.46 -45.95 -27.93
N ARG A 262 1.21 -46.99 -28.28
CA ARG A 262 2.62 -46.85 -28.69
C ARG A 262 2.77 -45.90 -29.87
N GLY A 263 3.53 -44.83 -29.65
CA GLY A 263 3.95 -43.89 -30.70
C GLY A 263 2.90 -42.84 -31.11
N LYS A 264 1.70 -42.84 -30.52
CA LYS A 264 0.65 -41.85 -30.79
C LYS A 264 1.03 -40.47 -30.23
N TYR A 265 1.43 -40.41 -28.96
CA TYR A 265 1.77 -39.15 -28.29
C TYR A 265 3.28 -38.94 -28.19
N TYR A 266 3.71 -37.69 -28.39
CA TYR A 266 5.13 -37.37 -28.38
C TYR A 266 5.43 -35.89 -28.16
N VAL A 267 6.67 -35.63 -27.74
CA VAL A 267 7.25 -34.27 -27.65
C VAL A 267 8.62 -34.28 -28.30
N LYS A 268 8.93 -33.27 -29.13
CA LYS A 268 10.24 -33.11 -29.78
C LYS A 268 10.68 -31.64 -29.73
N GLY A 269 11.97 -31.44 -29.43
CA GLY A 269 12.57 -30.11 -29.37
C GLY A 269 12.08 -29.33 -28.15
N LEU A 270 12.09 -29.98 -26.98
CA LEU A 270 11.77 -29.32 -25.72
C LEU A 270 12.86 -28.28 -25.43
N THR A 271 12.44 -27.04 -25.19
CA THR A 271 13.31 -25.89 -24.94
C THR A 271 12.83 -25.19 -23.68
N ILE A 272 13.75 -24.76 -22.84
CA ILE A 272 13.45 -24.13 -21.57
C ILE A 272 14.19 -22.80 -21.51
N LYS A 273 13.45 -21.75 -21.17
CA LYS A 273 13.98 -20.43 -20.87
C LYS A 273 13.66 -20.07 -19.44
N TYR A 274 14.61 -19.42 -18.82
CA TYR A 274 14.37 -18.65 -17.62
C TYR A 274 14.37 -17.16 -17.96
N SER A 275 13.45 -16.41 -17.35
CA SER A 275 13.46 -14.95 -17.34
C SER A 275 13.22 -14.48 -15.89
N PRO A 276 13.96 -13.47 -15.40
CA PRO A 276 13.69 -12.84 -14.09
C PRO A 276 12.23 -12.37 -13.96
N ASP A 277 11.65 -11.87 -15.06
CA ASP A 277 10.31 -11.29 -15.07
C ASP A 277 9.19 -12.30 -15.34
N GLU A 278 9.50 -13.44 -15.96
CA GLU A 278 8.48 -14.40 -16.46
C GLU A 278 8.57 -15.79 -15.82
N PHE A 279 9.46 -15.97 -14.85
CA PHE A 279 9.84 -17.25 -14.26
C PHE A 279 10.29 -18.28 -15.33
N ILE A 280 10.34 -19.56 -14.97
CA ILE A 280 10.67 -20.65 -15.90
C ILE A 280 9.52 -20.87 -16.88
N ARG A 281 9.84 -20.89 -18.18
CA ARG A 281 8.95 -21.29 -19.28
C ARG A 281 9.58 -22.42 -20.09
N ALA A 282 8.77 -23.37 -20.52
CA ALA A 282 9.19 -24.48 -21.36
C ALA A 282 8.27 -24.60 -22.58
N TRP A 283 8.84 -24.94 -23.73
CA TRP A 283 8.12 -25.08 -24.98
C TRP A 283 8.60 -26.27 -25.78
N ALA A 284 7.73 -26.84 -26.61
CA ALA A 284 8.09 -27.88 -27.56
C ALA A 284 8.04 -27.34 -28.99
N GLY A 285 9.01 -27.72 -29.83
CA GLY A 285 9.00 -27.36 -31.25
C GLY A 285 7.99 -28.18 -32.08
N ARG A 286 7.76 -29.45 -31.71
CA ARG A 286 6.71 -30.30 -32.29
C ARG A 286 6.15 -31.22 -31.22
N TRP A 287 4.84 -31.37 -31.17
CA TRP A 287 4.19 -32.19 -30.17
C TRP A 287 2.86 -32.76 -30.67
N TYR A 288 2.46 -33.87 -30.04
CA TYR A 288 1.08 -34.31 -29.94
C TYR A 288 0.91 -34.80 -28.51
N HIS A 289 0.58 -33.88 -27.60
CA HIS A 289 0.61 -34.11 -26.15
C HIS A 289 -0.37 -33.16 -25.44
N PRO A 290 -1.30 -33.65 -24.61
CA PRO A 290 -2.33 -32.83 -23.94
C PRO A 290 -1.79 -31.80 -22.93
N ASN A 291 -0.66 -32.08 -22.28
CA ASN A 291 -0.01 -31.11 -21.38
C ASN A 291 0.82 -30.04 -22.10
N ILE A 292 0.66 -29.88 -23.42
CA ILE A 292 1.31 -28.83 -24.22
C ILE A 292 0.23 -28.10 -25.01
N SER A 293 0.13 -26.79 -24.82
CA SER A 293 -0.87 -25.94 -25.50
C SER A 293 -0.65 -25.86 -27.01
N ASP A 294 -1.63 -25.32 -27.74
CA ASP A 294 -1.53 -25.07 -29.18
C ASP A 294 -0.37 -24.12 -29.58
N SER A 295 0.11 -23.30 -28.65
CA SER A 295 1.28 -22.44 -28.84
C SER A 295 2.62 -23.14 -28.58
N GLY A 296 2.60 -24.39 -28.13
CA GLY A 296 3.78 -25.18 -27.77
C GLY A 296 4.23 -24.99 -26.33
N LEU A 297 3.57 -24.15 -25.53
CA LEU A 297 3.86 -23.97 -24.10
C LEU A 297 3.54 -25.25 -23.31
N VAL A 298 4.52 -25.72 -22.55
CA VAL A 298 4.45 -26.93 -21.72
C VAL A 298 3.91 -26.57 -20.34
N CYS A 299 2.93 -27.34 -19.86
CA CYS A 299 2.44 -27.24 -18.48
C CYS A 299 3.52 -27.74 -17.52
N LEU A 300 3.93 -26.89 -16.56
CA LEU A 300 4.96 -27.20 -15.56
C LEU A 300 4.36 -27.57 -14.19
N GLY A 301 3.05 -27.87 -14.11
CA GLY A 301 2.31 -28.04 -12.85
C GLY A 301 3.02 -28.94 -11.83
N ASP A 302 3.45 -30.11 -12.25
CA ASP A 302 4.12 -31.09 -11.37
C ASP A 302 5.57 -30.70 -11.00
N VAL A 303 6.17 -29.74 -11.71
CA VAL A 303 7.52 -29.20 -11.44
C VAL A 303 7.45 -27.96 -10.54
N LYS A 304 6.37 -27.17 -10.63
CA LYS A 304 6.12 -25.95 -9.86
C LYS A 304 5.24 -26.25 -8.66
N ASN A 305 5.79 -26.88 -7.62
CA ASN A 305 5.06 -26.99 -6.35
C ASN A 305 4.97 -25.60 -5.70
N GLY A 306 3.77 -25.16 -5.30
CA GLY A 306 3.49 -23.77 -4.93
C GLY A 306 4.22 -23.24 -3.69
N SER A 307 4.82 -24.12 -2.90
CA SER A 307 5.61 -23.80 -1.69
C SER A 307 7.12 -23.68 -1.94
N ASP A 308 7.61 -24.17 -3.08
CA ASP A 308 9.05 -24.35 -3.31
C ASP A 308 9.63 -23.13 -4.03
N GLY A 309 10.78 -22.64 -3.56
CA GLY A 309 11.48 -21.49 -4.16
C GLY A 309 12.05 -21.78 -5.56
N LEU A 310 12.37 -20.73 -6.31
CA LEU A 310 12.87 -20.81 -7.71
C LEU A 310 14.06 -21.77 -7.89
N LEU A 311 15.00 -21.77 -6.94
CA LEU A 311 16.17 -22.64 -6.97
C LEU A 311 15.78 -24.12 -6.99
N GLU A 312 14.71 -24.48 -6.30
CA GLU A 312 14.22 -25.84 -6.21
C GLU A 312 13.49 -26.26 -7.49
N HIS A 313 12.72 -25.36 -8.11
CA HIS A 313 12.14 -25.61 -9.44
C HIS A 313 13.21 -25.81 -10.51
N LEU A 314 14.31 -25.05 -10.46
CA LEU A 314 15.45 -25.20 -11.36
C LEU A 314 16.16 -26.54 -11.15
N LYS A 315 16.31 -27.01 -9.91
CA LYS A 315 16.86 -28.34 -9.64
C LYS A 315 16.00 -29.46 -10.21
N ARG A 316 14.68 -29.32 -10.25
CA ARG A 316 13.75 -30.37 -10.75
C ARG A 316 13.56 -30.35 -12.27
N ILE A 317 14.04 -29.32 -12.96
CA ILE A 317 13.80 -29.16 -14.40
C ILE A 317 14.34 -30.31 -15.25
N HIS A 318 15.41 -30.98 -14.78
CA HIS A 318 15.99 -32.13 -15.46
C HIS A 318 15.04 -33.33 -15.54
N MET A 319 14.04 -33.40 -14.65
CA MET A 319 13.01 -34.46 -14.62
C MET A 319 11.90 -34.22 -15.65
N LEU A 320 11.80 -33.03 -16.24
CA LEU A 320 10.71 -32.67 -17.15
C LEU A 320 10.54 -33.65 -18.33
N PRO A 321 11.60 -34.17 -18.99
CA PRO A 321 11.45 -35.18 -20.03
C PRO A 321 10.88 -36.52 -19.55
N GLU A 322 11.09 -36.86 -18.27
CA GLU A 322 10.54 -38.08 -17.68
C GLU A 322 9.07 -37.88 -17.32
N LEU A 323 8.74 -36.73 -16.73
CA LEU A 323 7.35 -36.35 -16.45
C LEU A 323 6.51 -36.32 -17.73
N LEU A 324 7.05 -35.80 -18.83
CA LEU A 324 6.40 -35.78 -20.14
C LEU A 324 6.31 -37.17 -20.83
N GLN A 325 6.79 -38.25 -20.20
CA GLN A 325 6.45 -39.61 -20.63
C GLN A 325 5.06 -40.05 -20.14
N THR A 326 4.44 -39.25 -19.27
CA THR A 326 3.09 -39.49 -18.76
C THR A 326 2.20 -38.30 -19.10
N ILE A 327 1.09 -38.56 -19.77
CA ILE A 327 0.04 -37.55 -19.97
C ILE A 327 -0.71 -37.40 -18.66
N ASN A 328 -0.86 -36.17 -18.16
CA ASN A 328 -1.66 -35.87 -16.98
C ASN A 328 -2.97 -35.19 -17.43
N LEU A 329 -4.07 -35.93 -17.52
CA LEU A 329 -5.36 -35.38 -17.94
C LEU A 329 -5.95 -34.41 -16.91
N ASP A 330 -5.60 -34.55 -15.62
CA ASP A 330 -6.02 -33.67 -14.52
C ASP A 330 -5.55 -32.21 -14.71
N SER A 331 -4.46 -32.01 -15.46
CA SER A 331 -3.82 -30.70 -15.69
C SER A 331 -3.47 -30.45 -17.16
N SER A 332 -4.34 -30.91 -18.06
CA SER A 332 -4.17 -30.82 -19.52
C SER A 332 -4.83 -29.57 -20.13
N TYR A 333 -4.26 -29.07 -21.23
CA TYR A 333 -4.89 -28.04 -22.05
C TYR A 333 -6.03 -28.63 -22.88
N ASP A 334 -7.07 -27.85 -23.13
CA ASP A 334 -8.14 -28.26 -24.03
C ASP A 334 -7.66 -28.31 -25.47
N GLY A 335 -7.96 -29.40 -26.17
CA GLY A 335 -7.55 -29.60 -27.56
C GLY A 335 -7.73 -31.03 -28.04
N GLN A 336 -7.45 -31.27 -29.33
CA GLN A 336 -7.65 -32.58 -29.95
C GLN A 336 -6.86 -33.69 -29.25
N ALA A 337 -5.60 -33.40 -28.88
CA ALA A 337 -4.76 -34.38 -28.19
C ALA A 337 -5.37 -34.83 -26.85
N LYS A 338 -6.05 -33.92 -26.13
CA LYS A 338 -6.73 -34.23 -24.85
C LYS A 338 -7.92 -35.15 -25.09
N ASN A 339 -8.76 -34.84 -26.06
CA ASN A 339 -9.92 -35.67 -26.40
C ASN A 339 -9.49 -37.09 -26.81
N ASP A 340 -8.49 -37.19 -27.69
CA ASP A 340 -7.94 -38.49 -28.11
C ASP A 340 -7.33 -39.27 -26.93
N ALA A 341 -6.66 -38.58 -26.00
CA ALA A 341 -6.05 -39.22 -24.84
C ALA A 341 -7.10 -39.65 -23.81
N TRP A 342 -8.21 -38.92 -23.71
CA TRP A 342 -9.36 -39.29 -22.92
C TRP A 342 -10.01 -40.57 -23.46
N ASP A 343 -10.28 -40.63 -24.75
CA ASP A 343 -10.86 -41.82 -25.41
C ASP A 343 -9.96 -43.05 -25.24
N ASP A 344 -8.64 -42.89 -25.43
CA ASP A 344 -7.66 -43.97 -25.24
C ASP A 344 -7.60 -44.43 -23.77
N TRP A 345 -7.74 -43.50 -22.82
CA TRP A 345 -7.77 -43.81 -21.40
C TRP A 345 -9.02 -44.59 -21.02
N GLU A 346 -10.20 -44.15 -21.49
CA GLU A 346 -11.47 -44.85 -21.26
C GLU A 346 -11.40 -46.29 -21.81
N GLN A 347 -10.95 -46.46 -23.06
CA GLN A 347 -10.82 -47.78 -23.68
C GLN A 347 -9.83 -48.68 -22.94
N SER A 348 -8.70 -48.14 -22.49
CA SER A 348 -7.68 -48.93 -21.77
C SER A 348 -8.11 -49.27 -20.35
N SER A 349 -8.90 -48.41 -19.69
CA SER A 349 -9.41 -48.64 -18.34
C SER A 349 -10.44 -49.76 -18.26
N ILE A 350 -11.03 -50.15 -19.40
CA ILE A 350 -11.96 -51.28 -19.52
C ILE A 350 -11.19 -52.62 -19.56
N ASP A 351 -9.92 -52.62 -19.99
CA ASP A 351 -9.15 -53.84 -20.31
C ASP A 351 -7.89 -54.08 -19.43
N SER A 352 -7.63 -53.29 -18.37
CA SER A 352 -6.37 -53.38 -17.60
C SER A 352 -6.51 -53.34 -16.07
N GLU A 353 -5.56 -54.01 -15.37
CA GLU A 353 -5.40 -53.96 -13.91
C GLU A 353 -4.98 -52.54 -13.47
N VAL A 354 -5.86 -51.88 -12.73
CA VAL A 354 -5.66 -50.53 -12.18
C VAL A 354 -4.59 -50.59 -11.09
N PHE A 355 -3.42 -49.99 -11.33
CA PHE A 355 -2.43 -49.76 -10.28
C PHE A 355 -2.76 -48.47 -9.53
N ASP A 356 -3.19 -48.63 -8.27
CA ASP A 356 -3.37 -47.53 -7.32
C ASP A 356 -2.00 -47.20 -6.70
N LEU A 357 -1.40 -46.09 -7.09
CA LEU A 357 -0.16 -45.58 -6.51
C LEU A 357 -0.49 -44.46 -5.52
N THR A 358 -1.14 -44.82 -4.42
CA THR A 358 -0.97 -44.09 -3.16
C THR A 358 0.44 -44.35 -2.65
N ILE A 359 1.42 -43.64 -3.21
CA ILE A 359 2.75 -43.53 -2.61
C ILE A 359 2.58 -42.72 -1.32
N THR A 360 2.60 -43.41 -0.19
CA THR A 360 2.89 -42.83 1.11
C THR A 360 4.22 -42.09 1.03
N THR A 361 4.16 -40.76 1.20
CA THR A 361 5.31 -39.92 1.49
C THR A 361 5.89 -40.34 2.85
N GLU A 362 7.08 -40.94 2.85
CA GLU A 362 8.05 -40.81 3.94
C GLU A 362 9.11 -39.78 3.55
#